data_AF-A0A4D9DID2-F1
#
_entry.id   AF-A0A4D9DID2-F1
#
_cell.length_a   1.000
_cell.length_b   1.000
_cell.length_c   1.000
_cell.angle_alpha   90.00
_cell.angle_beta   90.00
_cell.angle_gamma   90.00
#
_symmetry.space_group_name_H-M   'P 1'
#
loop_
_entity.id
_entity.type
_entity.pdbx_description
1 polymer ?
#
loop_
_entity_poly.entity_id
_entity_poly.type
_entity_poly.pdbx_seq_one_letter_code
_entity_poly.pdbx_strand_id
1 'polypeptide(L)'
;MKALYHLYLFMLQLKSRTMVKNSAEFRHFLEDRQAVHSRWVTWFTNTSDITLVFAKYFNPSESMDFLLTAIDGMRDTSIHDSVAAGHMLHKILGVPSLESVSEAVSSIYHNLDSISEPLSQQELRRALVLLGYRYSEEVVRTLLGCSLSCDSIAAEMWRMLTSLPNTAGKVLKELLNRLQEEPLRQHQAISQKEAGVAPLAATRALYKILQEQACGQKVKELFPQFYIALLFQITYTMEPSMQDIALHQRMHNEEDTPTPLSPVRWAVNAMEALLQCAGYGDQVTFIQKQGGWDMLMSSSTHHEGLLQCPDLGNKREDAILDQMSRQLRDPNTVVRWLVLKGLLYLALHPEKVGKLQRLLPDVLERLQEVDSDLIAKAITVLKYILIGMDKQSASRASG
;
A
#
# COMPACT_ATOMS: atom_id res chain seq x y z
N MET A 1 -37.61 9.25 -21.19
CA MET A 1 -38.37 10.10 -20.24
C MET A 1 -39.56 9.38 -19.60
N LYS A 2 -40.64 9.04 -20.32
CA LYS A 2 -41.82 8.35 -19.73
C LYS A 2 -41.46 7.00 -19.07
N ALA A 3 -40.57 6.22 -19.68
CA ALA A 3 -40.10 4.96 -19.09
C ALA A 3 -39.36 5.15 -17.75
N LEU A 4 -38.44 6.11 -17.66
CA LEU A 4 -37.72 6.44 -16.42
C LEU A 4 -38.68 6.91 -15.32
N TYR A 5 -39.68 7.69 -15.67
CA TYR A 5 -40.73 8.10 -14.75
C TYR A 5 -41.50 6.89 -14.18
N HIS A 6 -41.92 5.95 -15.02
CA HIS A 6 -42.61 4.74 -14.57
C HIS A 6 -41.72 3.82 -13.74
N LEU A 7 -40.44 3.67 -14.11
CA LEU A 7 -39.46 2.91 -13.34
C LEU A 7 -39.25 3.53 -11.95
N TYR A 8 -39.14 4.85 -11.88
CA TYR A 8 -39.01 5.56 -10.62
C TYR A 8 -40.25 5.40 -9.73
N LEU A 9 -41.45 5.52 -10.29
CA LEU A 9 -42.70 5.25 -9.56
C LEU A 9 -42.76 3.81 -9.03
N PHE A 10 -42.30 2.85 -9.83
CA PHE A 10 -42.21 1.45 -9.43
C PHE A 10 -41.24 1.24 -8.26
N MET A 11 -40.05 1.87 -8.29
CA MET A 11 -39.12 1.82 -7.16
C MET A 11 -39.70 2.44 -5.89
N LEU A 12 -40.37 3.60 -6.00
CA LEU A 12 -41.05 4.22 -4.85
C LEU A 12 -42.11 3.26 -4.28
N GLN A 13 -42.86 2.57 -5.14
CA GLN A 13 -43.83 1.59 -4.70
C GLN A 13 -43.17 0.41 -3.97
N LEU A 14 -42.04 -0.11 -4.47
CA LEU A 14 -41.28 -1.16 -3.81
C LEU A 14 -40.76 -0.70 -2.43
N LYS A 15 -40.12 0.46 -2.32
CA LYS A 15 -39.62 0.97 -1.03
C LYS A 15 -40.73 1.32 -0.04
N SER A 16 -41.89 1.77 -0.51
CA SER A 16 -43.04 2.01 0.39
C SER A 16 -43.52 0.75 1.13
N ARG A 17 -43.24 -0.45 0.59
CA ARG A 17 -43.57 -1.73 1.23
C ARG A 17 -42.59 -2.12 2.33
N THR A 18 -41.35 -1.63 2.26
CA THR A 18 -40.28 -1.96 3.21
C THR A 18 -40.10 -0.90 4.29
N MET A 19 -40.64 0.31 4.11
CA MET A 19 -40.53 1.41 5.08
C MET A 19 -41.46 1.24 6.28
N VAL A 20 -40.95 1.60 7.47
CA VAL A 20 -41.75 1.66 8.70
C VAL A 20 -42.71 2.85 8.62
N LYS A 21 -44.01 2.58 8.69
CA LYS A 21 -45.05 3.61 8.64
C LYS A 21 -44.86 4.59 9.82
N ASN A 22 -45.01 5.90 9.54
CA ASN A 22 -44.90 7.02 10.49
C ASN A 22 -43.49 7.40 10.97
N SER A 23 -42.41 6.87 10.38
CA SER A 23 -41.06 7.39 10.64
C SER A 23 -40.85 8.78 10.01
N ALA A 24 -39.81 9.50 10.45
CA ALA A 24 -39.42 10.78 9.82
C ALA A 24 -39.03 10.60 8.35
N GLU A 25 -38.37 9.47 8.04
CA GLU A 25 -38.02 9.06 6.67
C GLU A 25 -39.26 8.81 5.81
N PHE A 26 -40.31 8.19 6.37
CA PHE A 26 -41.57 7.97 5.67
C PHE A 26 -42.30 9.27 5.35
N ARG A 27 -42.23 10.28 6.24
CA ARG A 27 -42.78 11.63 5.98
C ARG A 27 -42.02 12.33 4.84
N HIS A 28 -40.70 12.31 4.86
CA HIS A 28 -39.87 12.87 3.78
C HIS A 28 -40.09 12.13 2.44
N PHE A 29 -40.28 10.81 2.48
CA PHE A 29 -40.64 9.99 1.32
C PHE A 29 -41.98 10.40 0.69
N LEU A 30 -42.99 10.70 1.51
CA LEU A 30 -44.31 11.16 1.01
C LEU A 30 -44.22 12.54 0.36
N GLU A 31 -43.44 13.46 0.91
CA GLU A 31 -43.17 14.78 0.34
C GLU A 31 -42.45 14.66 -1.01
N ASP A 32 -41.40 13.84 -1.10
CA ASP A 32 -40.70 13.54 -2.35
C ASP A 32 -41.68 12.95 -3.38
N ARG A 33 -42.51 11.97 -3.00
CA ARG A 33 -43.51 11.35 -3.87
C ARG A 33 -44.57 12.34 -4.36
N GLN A 34 -44.97 13.32 -3.55
CA GLN A 34 -45.93 14.34 -3.95
C GLN A 34 -45.31 15.37 -4.92
N ALA A 35 -44.03 15.72 -4.71
CA ALA A 35 -43.28 16.61 -5.59
C ALA A 35 -43.02 16.00 -6.99
N VAL A 36 -42.93 14.67 -7.10
CA VAL A 36 -42.81 13.96 -8.39
C VAL A 36 -43.98 14.29 -9.32
N HIS A 37 -45.21 14.27 -8.80
CA HIS A 37 -46.40 14.45 -9.63
C HIS A 37 -46.47 15.86 -10.26
N SER A 38 -45.86 16.87 -9.65
CA SER A 38 -45.85 18.24 -10.16
C SER A 38 -44.56 18.63 -10.90
N ARG A 39 -43.41 18.04 -10.58
CA ARG A 39 -42.08 18.49 -11.05
C ARG A 39 -41.24 17.43 -11.78
N TRP A 40 -41.75 16.23 -12.04
CA TRP A 40 -40.94 15.12 -12.60
C TRP A 40 -40.16 15.48 -13.86
N VAL A 41 -40.72 16.28 -14.77
CA VAL A 41 -40.01 16.67 -16.02
C VAL A 41 -38.68 17.36 -15.73
N THR A 42 -38.58 18.13 -14.65
CA THR A 42 -37.33 18.82 -14.24
C THR A 42 -36.29 17.88 -13.64
N TRP A 43 -36.70 16.73 -13.12
CA TRP A 43 -35.84 15.76 -12.45
C TRP A 43 -35.18 14.77 -13.41
N PHE A 44 -35.73 14.61 -14.61
CA PHE A 44 -35.19 13.71 -15.63
C PHE A 44 -34.48 14.46 -16.78
N THR A 45 -34.02 15.69 -16.55
CA THR A 45 -33.45 16.53 -17.61
C THR A 45 -32.03 16.14 -18.02
N ASN A 46 -31.26 15.58 -17.08
CA ASN A 46 -29.89 15.14 -17.33
C ASN A 46 -29.53 13.93 -16.45
N THR A 47 -28.49 13.21 -16.85
CA THR A 47 -28.08 11.96 -16.19
C THR A 47 -27.69 12.13 -14.71
N SER A 48 -27.15 13.29 -14.35
CA SER A 48 -26.77 13.60 -12.96
C SER A 48 -27.99 13.69 -12.04
N ASP A 49 -29.03 14.42 -12.45
CA ASP A 49 -30.26 14.57 -11.66
C ASP A 49 -31.02 13.25 -11.57
N ILE A 50 -31.08 12.51 -12.68
CA ILE A 50 -31.66 11.16 -12.71
C ILE A 50 -30.96 10.27 -11.69
N THR A 51 -29.63 10.23 -11.70
CA THR A 51 -28.86 9.40 -10.79
C THR A 51 -29.14 9.75 -9.33
N LEU A 52 -29.16 11.03 -8.97
CA LEU A 52 -29.44 11.46 -7.60
C LEU A 52 -30.85 11.07 -7.14
N VAL A 53 -31.83 11.19 -8.02
CA VAL A 53 -33.22 10.86 -7.72
C VAL A 53 -33.39 9.37 -7.41
N PHE A 54 -32.71 8.50 -8.16
CA PHE A 54 -32.71 7.05 -7.90
C PHE A 54 -31.84 6.69 -6.67
N ALA A 55 -30.64 7.25 -6.57
CA ALA A 55 -29.65 6.92 -5.54
C ALA A 55 -30.14 7.19 -4.11
N LYS A 56 -31.04 8.15 -3.90
CA LYS A 56 -31.70 8.41 -2.60
C LYS A 56 -32.36 7.17 -1.99
N TYR A 57 -32.79 6.23 -2.82
CA TYR A 57 -33.55 5.06 -2.38
C TYR A 57 -32.78 3.77 -2.48
N PHE A 58 -31.54 3.79 -2.95
CA PHE A 58 -30.72 2.60 -3.01
C PHE A 58 -30.24 2.21 -1.62
N ASN A 59 -30.31 0.92 -1.32
CA ASN A 59 -29.52 0.33 -0.24
C ASN A 59 -28.03 0.24 -0.69
N PRO A 60 -27.09 -0.08 0.22
CA PRO A 60 -25.67 -0.11 -0.13
C PRO A 60 -25.32 -1.09 -1.26
N SER A 61 -25.95 -2.27 -1.30
CA SER A 61 -25.78 -3.25 -2.39
C SER A 61 -26.35 -2.73 -3.72
N GLU A 62 -27.55 -2.16 -3.74
CA GLU A 62 -28.13 -1.52 -4.94
C GLU A 62 -27.23 -0.36 -5.45
N SER A 63 -26.59 0.37 -4.53
CA SER A 63 -25.65 1.44 -4.87
C SER A 63 -24.37 0.90 -5.49
N MET A 64 -23.89 -0.26 -5.02
CA MET A 64 -22.73 -0.93 -5.59
C MET A 64 -23.04 -1.45 -7.00
N ASP A 65 -24.16 -2.15 -7.20
CA ASP A 65 -24.58 -2.65 -8.51
C ASP A 65 -24.69 -1.51 -9.54
N PHE A 66 -25.26 -0.38 -9.12
CA PHE A 66 -25.36 0.81 -9.95
C PHE A 66 -23.98 1.41 -10.28
N LEU A 67 -23.07 1.45 -9.31
CA LEU A 67 -21.70 1.92 -9.50
C LEU A 67 -20.97 1.04 -10.51
N LEU A 68 -21.02 -0.29 -10.36
CA LEU A 68 -20.39 -1.23 -11.29
C LEU A 68 -20.96 -1.11 -12.70
N THR A 69 -22.29 -0.99 -12.81
CA THR A 69 -22.98 -0.76 -14.09
C THR A 69 -22.53 0.55 -14.74
N ALA A 70 -22.33 1.62 -13.95
CA ALA A 70 -21.82 2.87 -14.46
C ALA A 70 -20.37 2.75 -14.95
N ILE A 71 -19.51 1.97 -14.25
CA ILE A 71 -18.13 1.73 -14.71
C ILE A 71 -18.14 0.98 -16.05
N ASP A 72 -18.91 -0.10 -16.15
CA ASP A 72 -18.99 -0.89 -17.38
C ASP A 72 -19.59 -0.08 -18.54
N GLY A 73 -20.59 0.77 -18.27
CA GLY A 73 -21.20 1.66 -19.25
C GLY A 73 -20.23 2.69 -19.85
N MET A 74 -19.14 3.04 -19.15
CA MET A 74 -18.12 3.94 -19.70
C MET A 74 -17.32 3.34 -20.86
N ARG A 75 -17.41 2.03 -21.10
CA ARG A 75 -16.78 1.35 -22.25
C ARG A 75 -17.53 1.51 -23.56
N ASP A 76 -18.69 2.15 -23.54
CA ASP A 76 -19.47 2.33 -24.76
C ASP A 76 -18.67 3.10 -25.82
N THR A 77 -18.81 2.68 -27.08
CA THR A 77 -18.24 3.36 -28.24
C THR A 77 -18.84 4.76 -28.47
N SER A 78 -20.05 4.99 -27.97
CA SER A 78 -20.72 6.28 -27.96
C SER A 78 -20.12 7.18 -26.88
N ILE A 79 -19.49 8.28 -27.32
CA ILE A 79 -18.95 9.32 -26.43
C ILE A 79 -20.04 9.82 -25.47
N HIS A 80 -21.26 10.00 -25.96
CA HIS A 80 -22.38 10.50 -25.15
C HIS A 80 -22.76 9.52 -24.03
N ASP A 81 -22.84 8.23 -24.33
CA ASP A 81 -23.22 7.22 -23.35
C ASP A 81 -22.10 6.96 -22.35
N SER A 82 -20.84 6.96 -22.82
CA SER A 82 -19.67 6.86 -21.96
C SER A 82 -19.60 8.02 -20.96
N VAL A 83 -19.75 9.27 -21.43
CA VAL A 83 -19.74 10.46 -20.57
C VAL A 83 -20.96 10.47 -19.63
N ALA A 84 -22.14 10.03 -20.10
CA ALA A 84 -23.32 9.90 -19.26
C ALA A 84 -23.07 8.90 -18.11
N ALA A 85 -22.48 7.75 -18.40
CA ALA A 85 -22.07 6.77 -17.40
C ALA A 85 -21.03 7.34 -16.41
N GLY A 86 -20.08 8.14 -16.91
CA GLY A 86 -19.15 8.90 -16.06
C GLY A 86 -19.86 9.85 -15.09
N HIS A 87 -20.89 10.56 -15.53
CA HIS A 87 -21.72 11.39 -14.65
C HIS A 87 -22.52 10.56 -13.62
N MET A 88 -22.99 9.36 -13.99
CA MET A 88 -23.65 8.44 -13.06
C MET A 88 -22.69 8.00 -11.95
N LEU A 89 -21.49 7.56 -12.34
CA LEU A 89 -20.41 7.22 -11.42
C LEU A 89 -20.07 8.40 -10.50
N HIS A 90 -20.06 9.62 -11.06
CA HIS A 90 -19.74 10.81 -10.30
C HIS A 90 -20.69 11.01 -9.12
N LYS A 91 -21.99 10.85 -9.37
CA LYS A 91 -23.05 11.08 -8.38
C LYS A 91 -23.18 9.96 -7.37
N ILE A 92 -23.08 8.69 -7.80
CA ILE A 92 -23.25 7.55 -6.88
C ILE A 92 -22.13 7.50 -5.81
N LEU A 93 -20.90 7.86 -6.17
CA LEU A 93 -19.78 7.98 -5.23
C LEU A 93 -19.94 9.12 -4.19
N GLY A 94 -20.87 10.04 -4.44
CA GLY A 94 -21.27 11.07 -3.48
C GLY A 94 -22.12 10.55 -2.32
N VAL A 95 -22.68 9.34 -2.44
CA VAL A 95 -23.52 8.72 -1.41
C VAL A 95 -22.63 8.11 -0.30
N PRO A 96 -23.00 8.26 0.99
CA PRO A 96 -22.09 8.00 2.11
C PRO A 96 -21.84 6.51 2.47
N SER A 97 -22.30 5.52 1.70
CA SER A 97 -22.11 4.10 2.05
C SER A 97 -21.89 3.23 0.81
N LEU A 98 -20.80 2.46 0.82
CA LEU A 98 -20.46 1.40 -0.14
C LEU A 98 -20.05 0.17 0.67
N GLU A 99 -20.65 -0.99 0.39
CA GLU A 99 -20.39 -2.24 1.13
C GLU A 99 -19.20 -3.04 0.58
N SER A 100 -19.03 -3.11 -0.74
CA SER A 100 -17.99 -3.92 -1.42
C SER A 100 -16.98 -3.06 -2.19
N VAL A 101 -16.10 -2.32 -1.49
CA VAL A 101 -15.14 -1.43 -2.17
C VAL A 101 -14.16 -2.24 -3.05
N SER A 102 -13.83 -3.47 -2.66
CA SER A 102 -13.02 -4.37 -3.48
C SER A 102 -13.59 -4.62 -4.88
N GLU A 103 -14.91 -4.79 -5.02
CA GLU A 103 -15.54 -5.03 -6.33
C GLU A 103 -15.41 -3.79 -7.24
N ALA A 104 -15.61 -2.61 -6.67
CA ALA A 104 -15.40 -1.35 -7.38
C ALA A 104 -13.95 -1.19 -7.86
N VAL A 105 -12.97 -1.48 -6.99
CA VAL A 105 -11.54 -1.38 -7.35
C VAL A 105 -11.16 -2.39 -8.44
N SER A 106 -11.61 -3.64 -8.34
CA SER A 106 -11.38 -4.65 -9.38
C SER A 106 -12.06 -4.30 -10.70
N SER A 107 -13.27 -3.73 -10.66
CA SER A 107 -13.96 -3.24 -11.85
C SER A 107 -13.20 -2.08 -12.50
N ILE A 108 -12.67 -1.13 -11.71
CA ILE A 108 -11.80 -0.06 -12.23
C ILE A 108 -10.57 -0.65 -12.92
N TYR A 109 -9.90 -1.63 -12.28
CA TYR A 109 -8.71 -2.28 -12.81
C TYR A 109 -8.98 -2.94 -14.18
N HIS A 110 -10.03 -3.76 -14.29
CA HIS A 110 -10.34 -4.47 -15.55
C HIS A 110 -10.87 -3.57 -16.67
N ASN A 111 -11.43 -2.42 -16.35
CA ASN A 111 -12.03 -1.52 -17.34
C ASN A 111 -11.09 -0.37 -17.77
N LEU A 112 -9.96 -0.13 -17.08
CA LEU A 112 -9.07 1.02 -17.30
C LEU A 112 -8.60 1.15 -18.75
N ASP A 113 -8.09 0.06 -19.35
CA ASP A 113 -7.59 0.05 -20.73
C ASP A 113 -8.72 0.01 -21.78
N SER A 114 -9.91 -0.43 -21.37
CA SER A 114 -11.07 -0.56 -22.27
C SER A 114 -11.81 0.75 -22.48
N ILE A 115 -11.67 1.73 -21.57
CA ILE A 115 -12.34 3.02 -21.65
C ILE A 115 -11.47 3.97 -22.48
N SER A 116 -11.90 4.28 -23.70
CA SER A 116 -11.15 5.17 -24.60
C SER A 116 -11.45 6.66 -24.41
N GLU A 117 -12.61 7.01 -23.85
CA GLU A 117 -13.08 8.39 -23.76
C GLU A 117 -12.37 9.18 -22.63
N PRO A 118 -11.67 10.30 -22.92
CA PRO A 118 -10.84 11.00 -21.93
C PRO A 118 -11.59 11.52 -20.70
N LEU A 119 -12.82 12.02 -20.88
CA LEU A 119 -13.62 12.52 -19.75
C LEU A 119 -14.03 11.39 -18.81
N SER A 120 -14.36 10.22 -19.37
CA SER A 120 -14.69 9.02 -18.59
C SER A 120 -13.46 8.47 -17.86
N GLN A 121 -12.29 8.47 -18.50
CA GLN A 121 -11.02 8.14 -17.82
C GLN A 121 -10.72 9.09 -16.66
N GLN A 122 -10.97 10.39 -16.83
CA GLN A 122 -10.81 11.37 -15.75
C GLN A 122 -11.75 11.09 -14.57
N GLU A 123 -13.00 10.74 -14.84
CA GLU A 123 -13.95 10.36 -13.77
C GLU A 123 -13.57 9.05 -13.09
N LEU A 124 -13.07 8.06 -13.83
CA LEU A 124 -12.55 6.81 -13.27
C LEU A 124 -11.34 7.07 -12.35
N ARG A 125 -10.42 7.95 -12.77
CA ARG A 125 -9.31 8.42 -11.95
C ARG A 125 -9.80 9.10 -10.67
N ARG A 126 -10.78 10.00 -10.79
CA ARG A 126 -11.38 10.70 -9.65
C ARG A 126 -12.00 9.70 -8.66
N ALA A 127 -12.72 8.71 -9.19
CA ALA A 127 -13.34 7.64 -8.41
C ALA A 127 -12.29 6.86 -7.62
N LEU A 128 -11.23 6.39 -8.27
CA LEU A 128 -10.16 5.64 -7.63
C LEU A 128 -9.48 6.46 -6.51
N VAL A 129 -9.15 7.73 -6.77
CA VAL A 129 -8.52 8.61 -5.77
C VAL A 129 -9.44 8.84 -4.57
N LEU A 130 -10.75 8.97 -4.79
CA LEU A 130 -11.74 9.12 -3.73
C LEU A 130 -11.87 7.85 -2.88
N LEU A 131 -11.93 6.68 -3.53
CA LEU A 131 -11.93 5.39 -2.84
C LEU A 131 -10.65 5.20 -2.04
N GLY A 132 -9.49 5.49 -2.62
CA GLY A 132 -8.19 5.44 -1.93
C GLY A 132 -8.11 6.39 -0.73
N TYR A 133 -8.80 7.53 -0.78
CA TYR A 133 -8.88 8.44 0.36
C TYR A 133 -9.81 7.93 1.47
N ARG A 134 -10.96 7.34 1.13
CA ARG A 134 -11.98 6.89 2.10
C ARG A 134 -11.68 5.51 2.69
N TYR A 135 -11.15 4.59 1.89
CA TYR A 135 -11.02 3.16 2.15
C TYR A 135 -9.62 2.63 1.79
N SER A 136 -8.56 3.34 2.20
CA SER A 136 -7.18 3.07 1.76
C SER A 136 -6.71 1.63 1.98
N GLU A 137 -7.08 1.03 3.12
CA GLU A 137 -6.73 -0.36 3.46
C GLU A 137 -7.26 -1.34 2.42
N GLU A 138 -8.56 -1.27 2.16
CA GLU A 138 -9.24 -2.18 1.23
C GLU A 138 -8.77 -1.96 -0.21
N VAL A 139 -8.58 -0.71 -0.63
CA VAL A 139 -8.06 -0.38 -1.97
C VAL A 139 -6.66 -0.95 -2.19
N VAL A 140 -5.75 -0.80 -1.22
CA VAL A 140 -4.39 -1.35 -1.34
C VAL A 140 -4.42 -2.86 -1.37
N ARG A 141 -5.17 -3.50 -0.45
CA ARG A 141 -5.31 -4.96 -0.39
C ARG A 141 -5.85 -5.53 -1.69
N THR A 142 -6.92 -4.93 -2.24
CA THR A 142 -7.51 -5.38 -3.50
C THR A 142 -6.58 -5.16 -4.68
N LEU A 143 -5.93 -4.01 -4.80
CA LEU A 143 -5.04 -3.73 -5.93
C LEU A 143 -3.79 -4.64 -5.92
N LEU A 144 -3.23 -4.94 -4.75
CA LEU A 144 -2.18 -5.95 -4.61
C LEU A 144 -2.67 -7.34 -4.99
N GLY A 145 -3.94 -7.66 -4.71
CA GLY A 145 -4.57 -8.91 -5.12
C GLY A 145 -4.90 -9.00 -6.62
N CYS A 146 -5.15 -7.86 -7.28
CA CYS A 146 -5.38 -7.79 -8.72
C CYS A 146 -4.10 -8.07 -9.53
N SER A 147 -2.93 -7.66 -9.01
CA SER A 147 -1.67 -7.73 -9.75
C SER A 147 -0.49 -7.92 -8.81
N LEU A 148 0.01 -9.17 -8.71
CA LEU A 148 1.19 -9.49 -7.90
C LEU A 148 2.49 -8.99 -8.56
N SER A 149 2.50 -8.90 -9.89
CA SER A 149 3.60 -8.36 -10.68
C SER A 149 3.64 -6.84 -10.77
N CYS A 150 2.55 -6.17 -10.41
CA CYS A 150 2.37 -4.74 -10.64
C CYS A 150 2.58 -4.39 -12.13
N ASP A 151 1.75 -5.01 -12.97
CA ASP A 151 1.57 -4.74 -14.40
C ASP A 151 1.28 -3.26 -14.73
N SER A 152 1.16 -2.93 -16.01
CA SER A 152 0.95 -1.55 -16.48
C SER A 152 -0.31 -0.91 -15.92
N ILE A 153 -1.41 -1.69 -15.81
CA ILE A 153 -2.69 -1.23 -15.27
C ILE A 153 -2.54 -0.91 -13.78
N ALA A 154 -1.95 -1.81 -12.98
CA ALA A 154 -1.72 -1.55 -11.57
C ALA A 154 -0.79 -0.36 -11.35
N ALA A 155 0.29 -0.23 -12.15
CA ALA A 155 1.20 0.90 -12.08
C ALA A 155 0.47 2.24 -12.33
N GLU A 156 -0.40 2.29 -13.34
CA GLU A 156 -1.24 3.46 -13.63
C GLU A 156 -2.21 3.78 -12.48
N MET A 157 -2.80 2.76 -11.86
CA MET A 157 -3.65 2.94 -10.67
C MET A 157 -2.87 3.48 -9.47
N TRP A 158 -1.65 2.99 -9.23
CA TRP A 158 -0.77 3.51 -8.18
C TRP A 158 -0.38 4.96 -8.42
N ARG A 159 -0.07 5.33 -9.67
CA ARG A 159 0.16 6.72 -10.09
C ARG A 159 -1.03 7.62 -9.76
N MET A 160 -2.23 7.18 -10.11
CA MET A 160 -3.46 7.92 -9.82
C MET A 160 -3.63 8.14 -8.31
N LEU A 161 -3.52 7.08 -7.52
CA LEU A 161 -3.65 7.09 -6.06
C LEU A 161 -2.62 7.99 -5.36
N THR A 162 -1.41 8.07 -5.90
CA THR A 162 -0.30 8.84 -5.32
C THR A 162 -0.21 10.28 -5.84
N SER A 163 -1.11 10.68 -6.74
CA SER A 163 -1.11 12.02 -7.33
C SER A 163 -1.58 13.14 -6.40
N LEU A 164 -2.34 12.83 -5.34
CA LEU A 164 -2.77 13.82 -4.33
C LEU A 164 -2.10 13.53 -2.97
N PRO A 165 -1.52 14.53 -2.27
CA PRO A 165 -0.75 14.32 -1.04
C PRO A 165 -1.49 13.56 0.07
N ASN A 166 -2.78 13.86 0.25
CA ASN A 166 -3.59 13.24 1.31
C ASN A 166 -3.86 11.75 1.03
N THR A 167 -4.19 11.41 -0.22
CA THR A 167 -4.40 10.02 -0.66
C THR A 167 -3.08 9.26 -0.65
N ALA A 168 -2.01 9.86 -1.21
CA ALA A 168 -0.67 9.29 -1.22
C ALA A 168 -0.21 8.94 0.20
N GLY A 169 -0.43 9.83 1.18
CA GLY A 169 -0.07 9.59 2.57
C GLY A 169 -0.76 8.39 3.21
N LYS A 170 -2.02 8.13 2.87
CA LYS A 170 -2.75 6.95 3.37
C LYS A 170 -2.30 5.68 2.66
N VAL A 171 -2.18 5.72 1.33
CA VAL A 171 -1.74 4.60 0.50
C VAL A 171 -0.32 4.15 0.85
N LEU A 172 0.62 5.09 1.02
CA LEU A 172 1.99 4.78 1.42
C LEU A 172 2.05 4.17 2.83
N LYS A 173 1.25 4.65 3.78
CA LYS A 173 1.18 4.04 5.12
C LYS A 173 0.65 2.62 5.06
N GLU A 174 -0.35 2.37 4.23
CA GLU A 174 -0.90 1.03 4.09
C GLU A 174 0.08 0.09 3.38
N LEU A 175 0.77 0.54 2.33
CA LEU A 175 1.86 -0.23 1.72
C LEU A 175 2.98 -0.53 2.72
N LEU A 176 3.32 0.44 3.58
CA LEU A 176 4.28 0.22 4.66
C LEU A 176 3.79 -0.85 5.64
N ASN A 177 2.50 -0.84 6.02
CA ASN A 177 1.91 -1.90 6.83
C ASN A 177 2.06 -3.25 6.13
N ARG A 178 1.75 -3.36 4.83
CA ARG A 178 1.92 -4.60 4.04
C ARG A 178 3.37 -5.06 3.88
N LEU A 179 4.34 -4.13 3.87
CA LEU A 179 5.76 -4.46 3.86
C LEU A 179 6.28 -4.95 5.22
N GLN A 180 5.63 -4.48 6.30
CA GLN A 180 5.90 -4.87 7.67
C GLN A 180 5.05 -6.08 8.10
N GLU A 181 4.04 -6.43 7.32
CA GLU A 181 3.32 -7.69 7.44
C GLU A 181 4.28 -8.85 7.20
N GLU A 182 4.12 -9.86 8.05
CA GLU A 182 5.09 -10.93 8.26
C GLU A 182 5.29 -11.77 7.00
N PRO A 183 6.52 -11.97 6.51
CA PRO A 183 6.82 -13.12 5.69
C PRO A 183 7.11 -14.31 6.63
N LEU A 184 6.02 -14.96 7.06
CA LEU A 184 5.91 -16.33 7.59
C LEU A 184 6.79 -16.79 8.78
N ARG A 185 6.18 -17.12 9.93
CA ARG A 185 6.57 -18.30 10.73
C ARG A 185 5.71 -19.53 10.43
N GLN A 186 6.43 -20.61 10.12
CA GLN A 186 6.02 -22.01 9.88
C GLN A 186 5.34 -22.71 11.08
N HIS A 187 4.61 -22.03 11.96
CA HIS A 187 4.12 -22.67 13.21
C HIS A 187 2.66 -22.44 13.59
N GLN A 188 1.83 -21.84 12.75
CA GLN A 188 0.38 -21.87 12.96
C GLN A 188 -0.36 -22.23 11.66
N ALA A 189 -1.20 -23.27 11.75
CA ALA A 189 -1.86 -23.95 10.65
C ALA A 189 -3.15 -23.24 10.18
N ILE A 190 -3.26 -21.92 10.31
CA ILE A 190 -4.52 -21.21 10.02
C ILE A 190 -4.26 -20.08 9.00
N SER A 191 -4.81 -20.30 7.80
CA SER A 191 -4.84 -19.42 6.61
C SER A 191 -3.48 -18.99 6.01
N GLN A 192 -2.67 -19.98 5.61
CA GLN A 192 -1.35 -19.80 4.97
C GLN A 192 -1.39 -19.36 3.48
N LYS A 193 -2.54 -18.91 2.94
CA LYS A 193 -2.70 -18.69 1.49
C LYS A 193 -2.48 -17.26 1.03
N GLU A 194 -2.53 -16.28 1.94
CA GLU A 194 -2.51 -14.85 1.60
C GLU A 194 -1.40 -14.05 2.33
N ALA A 195 -0.94 -14.53 3.51
CA ALA A 195 -0.04 -13.77 4.38
C ALA A 195 1.39 -13.58 3.82
N GLY A 196 1.98 -14.58 3.17
CA GLY A 196 3.34 -14.47 2.61
C GLY A 196 3.44 -13.69 1.29
N VAL A 197 2.30 -13.38 0.66
CA VAL A 197 2.23 -12.79 -0.69
C VAL A 197 2.23 -11.26 -0.64
N ALA A 198 1.69 -10.70 0.44
CA ALA A 198 1.51 -9.26 0.61
C ALA A 198 2.83 -8.46 0.61
N PRO A 199 3.93 -8.89 1.28
CA PRO A 199 5.14 -8.06 1.37
C PRO A 199 5.90 -7.96 0.04
N LEU A 200 5.92 -9.04 -0.76
CA LEU A 200 6.56 -9.04 -2.08
C LEU A 200 5.78 -8.20 -3.09
N ALA A 201 4.45 -8.34 -3.14
CA ALA A 201 3.60 -7.51 -3.98
C ALA A 201 3.71 -6.02 -3.57
N ALA A 202 3.72 -5.73 -2.27
CA ALA A 202 3.89 -4.37 -1.75
C ALA A 202 5.28 -3.78 -2.10
N THR A 203 6.34 -4.60 -2.13
CA THR A 203 7.69 -4.17 -2.54
C THR A 203 7.70 -3.73 -4.00
N ARG A 204 7.04 -4.48 -4.88
CA ARG A 204 6.93 -4.15 -6.31
C ARG A 204 6.08 -2.90 -6.54
N ALA A 205 4.93 -2.81 -5.89
CA ALA A 205 4.07 -1.63 -5.95
C ALA A 205 4.81 -0.38 -5.46
N LEU A 206 5.52 -0.48 -4.32
CA LEU A 206 6.32 0.61 -3.78
C LEU A 206 7.41 1.04 -4.78
N TYR A 207 8.14 0.09 -5.38
CA TYR A 207 9.15 0.42 -6.39
C TYR A 207 8.55 1.23 -7.55
N LYS A 208 7.41 0.82 -8.11
CA LYS A 208 6.74 1.53 -9.21
C LYS A 208 6.31 2.94 -8.80
N ILE A 209 5.75 3.10 -7.61
CA ILE A 209 5.39 4.42 -7.06
C ILE A 209 6.62 5.33 -6.93
N LEU A 210 7.74 4.79 -6.42
CA LEU A 210 8.96 5.56 -6.19
C LEU A 210 9.62 6.01 -7.50
N GLN A 211 9.48 5.24 -8.59
CA GLN A 211 10.00 5.62 -9.91
C GLN A 211 9.38 6.92 -10.44
N GLU A 212 8.12 7.21 -10.09
CA GLU A 212 7.42 8.40 -10.60
C GLU A 212 7.73 9.69 -9.83
N GLN A 213 8.33 9.56 -8.64
CA GLN A 213 8.78 10.67 -7.77
C GLN A 213 7.67 11.68 -7.34
N ALA A 214 6.42 11.49 -7.74
CA ALA A 214 5.31 12.41 -7.50
C ALA A 214 5.00 12.65 -6.01
N CYS A 215 5.30 11.68 -5.14
CA CYS A 215 5.01 11.74 -3.70
C CYS A 215 6.26 11.93 -2.81
N GLY A 216 7.35 12.47 -3.36
CA GLY A 216 8.66 12.54 -2.69
C GLY A 216 8.67 13.19 -1.30
N GLN A 217 7.84 14.22 -1.04
CA GLN A 217 7.75 14.82 0.30
C GLN A 217 7.20 13.83 1.33
N LYS A 218 6.17 13.06 0.96
CA LYS A 218 5.57 12.06 1.85
C LYS A 218 6.51 10.86 2.05
N VAL A 219 7.25 10.50 1.00
CA VAL A 219 8.32 9.49 1.08
C VAL A 219 9.41 9.92 2.07
N LYS A 220 9.83 11.18 2.08
CA LYS A 220 10.79 11.71 3.06
C LYS A 220 10.29 11.61 4.51
N GLU A 221 9.00 11.86 4.74
CA GLU A 221 8.38 11.73 6.06
C GLU A 221 8.36 10.28 6.56
N LEU A 222 8.13 9.32 5.65
CA LEU A 222 8.06 7.88 5.95
C LEU A 222 9.38 7.14 5.70
N PHE A 223 10.46 7.87 5.38
CA PHE A 223 11.71 7.30 4.93
C PHE A 223 12.33 6.31 5.92
N PRO A 224 12.45 6.62 7.24
CA PRO A 224 13.02 5.67 8.19
C PRO A 224 12.27 4.35 8.22
N GLN A 225 10.93 4.38 8.12
CA GLN A 225 10.12 3.18 8.18
C GLN A 225 10.25 2.35 6.90
N PHE A 226 10.20 2.97 5.72
CA PHE A 226 10.40 2.28 4.46
C PHE A 226 11.81 1.70 4.33
N TYR A 227 12.83 2.45 4.75
CA TYR A 227 14.21 2.01 4.70
C TYR A 227 14.41 0.75 5.55
N ILE A 228 13.92 0.75 6.79
CA ILE A 228 13.98 -0.42 7.67
C ILE A 228 13.18 -1.59 7.07
N ALA A 229 11.97 -1.36 6.58
CA ALA A 229 11.12 -2.41 6.01
C ALA A 229 11.77 -3.06 4.78
N LEU A 230 12.35 -2.27 3.87
CA LEU A 230 13.02 -2.79 2.68
C LEU A 230 14.32 -3.52 3.03
N LEU A 231 15.10 -3.04 4.01
CA LEU A 231 16.26 -3.78 4.52
C LEU A 231 15.84 -5.17 5.00
N PHE A 232 14.70 -5.26 5.71
CA PHE A 232 14.15 -6.54 6.13
C PHE A 232 13.77 -7.41 4.93
N GLN A 233 13.06 -6.88 3.94
CA GLN A 233 12.71 -7.63 2.73
C GLN A 233 13.94 -8.17 1.99
N ILE A 234 15.02 -7.39 1.84
CA ILE A 234 16.27 -7.86 1.22
C ILE A 234 16.87 -9.00 2.06
N THR A 235 16.96 -8.85 3.38
CA THR A 235 17.58 -9.87 4.24
C THR A 235 16.73 -11.14 4.39
N TYR A 236 15.41 -11.05 4.24
CA TYR A 236 14.49 -12.17 4.32
C TYR A 236 14.52 -12.98 3.02
N THR A 237 14.43 -12.29 1.88
CA THR A 237 14.42 -12.93 0.55
C THR A 237 15.74 -13.65 0.20
N MET A 238 16.82 -13.39 0.94
CA MET A 238 18.09 -14.12 0.85
C MET A 238 18.09 -15.51 1.53
N GLU A 239 17.17 -15.76 2.46
CA GLU A 239 16.98 -17.06 3.14
C GLU A 239 15.60 -17.63 2.74
N PRO A 240 15.36 -17.94 1.45
CA PRO A 240 14.02 -18.25 0.96
C PRO A 240 13.48 -19.54 1.58
N SER A 241 12.26 -19.47 2.12
CA SER A 241 11.50 -20.65 2.49
C SER A 241 10.92 -21.34 1.24
N MET A 242 10.47 -22.59 1.37
CA MET A 242 9.80 -23.33 0.29
C MET A 242 8.53 -22.62 -0.23
N GLN A 243 7.88 -21.79 0.59
CA GLN A 243 6.69 -21.02 0.20
C GLN A 243 7.07 -19.81 -0.67
N ASP A 244 8.20 -19.17 -0.40
CA ASP A 244 8.71 -18.04 -1.18
C ASP A 244 9.10 -18.47 -2.61
N ILE A 245 9.60 -19.69 -2.76
CA ILE A 245 9.90 -20.30 -4.07
C ILE A 245 8.61 -20.52 -4.88
N ALA A 246 7.55 -21.02 -4.24
CA ALA A 246 6.25 -21.22 -4.89
C ALA A 246 5.59 -19.89 -5.31
N LEU A 247 5.74 -18.84 -4.51
CA LEU A 247 5.28 -17.49 -4.86
C LEU A 247 6.07 -16.91 -6.02
N HIS A 248 7.40 -17.07 -6.02
CA HIS A 248 8.22 -16.66 -7.15
C HIS A 248 7.81 -17.35 -8.46
N GLN A 249 7.49 -18.64 -8.41
CA GLN A 249 6.96 -19.39 -9.56
C GLN A 249 5.59 -18.90 -10.00
N ARG A 250 4.71 -18.51 -9.06
CA ARG A 250 3.40 -17.95 -9.39
C ARG A 250 3.51 -16.58 -10.05
N MET A 251 4.42 -15.75 -9.55
CA MET A 251 4.72 -14.42 -10.08
C MET A 251 5.42 -14.49 -11.44
N HIS A 252 6.24 -15.52 -11.67
CA HIS A 252 6.84 -15.82 -12.98
C HIS A 252 5.77 -16.05 -14.06
N ASN A 253 4.64 -16.65 -13.71
CA ASN A 253 3.58 -16.94 -14.69
C ASN A 253 2.78 -15.70 -15.14
N GLU A 254 2.88 -14.58 -14.41
CA GLU A 254 2.19 -13.31 -14.72
C GLU A 254 3.08 -12.28 -15.45
N GLU A 255 4.40 -12.50 -15.55
CA GLU A 255 5.33 -11.57 -16.20
C GLU A 255 5.63 -12.00 -17.64
N ASP A 256 5.25 -11.18 -18.64
CA ASP A 256 5.63 -11.33 -20.07
C ASP A 256 7.13 -11.02 -20.34
N THR A 257 7.96 -10.88 -19.30
CA THR A 257 9.37 -10.54 -19.45
C THR A 257 10.25 -11.77 -19.66
N PRO A 258 11.24 -11.73 -20.58
CA PRO A 258 12.11 -12.87 -20.90
C PRO A 258 13.05 -13.29 -19.76
N THR A 259 13.12 -12.54 -18.66
CA THR A 259 13.87 -12.93 -17.45
C THR A 259 13.23 -12.26 -16.21
N PRO A 260 12.42 -12.97 -15.43
CA PRO A 260 11.75 -12.39 -14.27
C PRO A 260 12.75 -12.01 -13.18
N LEU A 261 12.56 -10.83 -12.61
CA LEU A 261 13.44 -10.30 -11.56
C LEU A 261 13.22 -11.10 -10.26
N SER A 262 14.31 -11.52 -9.61
CA SER A 262 14.24 -12.23 -8.32
C SER A 262 13.62 -11.34 -7.23
N PRO A 263 12.97 -11.92 -6.19
CA PRO A 263 12.34 -11.14 -5.10
C PRO A 263 13.29 -10.16 -4.41
N VAL A 264 14.54 -10.59 -4.22
CA VAL A 264 15.63 -9.81 -3.63
C VAL A 264 15.96 -8.61 -4.51
N ARG A 265 16.03 -8.82 -5.83
CA ARG A 265 16.32 -7.75 -6.79
C ARG A 265 15.22 -6.68 -6.78
N TRP A 266 13.97 -7.06 -6.59
CA TRP A 266 12.89 -6.08 -6.40
C TRP A 266 13.07 -5.28 -5.11
N ALA A 267 13.42 -5.92 -4.00
CA ALA A 267 13.65 -5.22 -2.73
C ALA A 267 14.87 -4.27 -2.79
N VAL A 268 15.94 -4.70 -3.47
CA VAL A 268 17.13 -3.87 -3.73
C VAL A 268 16.78 -2.68 -4.64
N ASN A 269 16.08 -2.91 -5.74
CA ASN A 269 15.66 -1.83 -6.64
C ASN A 269 14.68 -0.86 -5.95
N ALA A 270 13.78 -1.35 -5.10
CA ALA A 270 12.90 -0.52 -4.28
C ALA A 270 13.70 0.34 -3.29
N MET A 271 14.76 -0.22 -2.68
CA MET A 271 15.66 0.51 -1.80
C MET A 271 16.40 1.63 -2.54
N GLU A 272 16.94 1.32 -3.72
CA GLU A 272 17.61 2.30 -4.58
C GLU A 272 16.64 3.44 -4.96
N ALA A 273 15.44 3.10 -5.43
CA ALA A 273 14.41 4.08 -5.77
C ALA A 273 13.97 4.91 -4.55
N LEU A 274 13.93 4.32 -3.36
CA LEU A 274 13.62 5.02 -2.11
C LEU A 274 14.67 6.07 -1.79
N LEU A 275 15.96 5.70 -1.87
CA LEU A 275 17.07 6.63 -1.67
C LEU A 275 17.01 7.77 -2.68
N GLN A 276 16.81 7.46 -3.96
CA GLN A 276 16.67 8.46 -5.02
C GLN A 276 15.51 9.44 -4.73
N CYS A 277 14.32 8.91 -4.41
CA CYS A 277 13.12 9.70 -4.14
C CYS A 277 13.27 10.57 -2.86
N ALA A 278 14.01 10.09 -1.86
CA ALA A 278 14.30 10.82 -0.63
C ALA A 278 15.41 11.88 -0.77
N GLY A 279 16.06 11.96 -1.94
CA GLY A 279 17.10 12.93 -2.27
C GLY A 279 18.54 12.47 -1.99
N TYR A 280 18.78 11.16 -1.92
CA TYR A 280 20.09 10.54 -1.69
C TYR A 280 20.76 10.02 -2.97
N GLY A 281 20.64 10.77 -4.07
CA GLY A 281 21.18 10.34 -5.36
C GLY A 281 22.71 10.14 -5.34
N ASP A 282 23.44 11.00 -4.63
CA ASP A 282 24.89 10.86 -4.50
C ASP A 282 25.28 9.53 -3.83
N GLN A 283 24.55 9.16 -2.78
CA GLN A 283 24.72 7.90 -2.08
C GLN A 283 24.40 6.70 -2.99
N VAL A 284 23.33 6.78 -3.79
CA VAL A 284 23.00 5.74 -4.78
C VAL A 284 24.16 5.53 -5.75
N THR A 285 24.73 6.61 -6.29
CA THR A 285 25.88 6.49 -7.20
C THR A 285 27.14 5.96 -6.51
N PHE A 286 27.34 6.28 -5.23
CA PHE A 286 28.45 5.75 -4.43
C PHE A 286 28.33 4.24 -4.25
N ILE A 287 27.17 3.74 -3.83
CA ILE A 287 26.90 2.31 -3.65
C ILE A 287 27.09 1.56 -4.98
N GLN A 288 26.58 2.12 -6.07
CA GLN A 288 26.74 1.55 -7.41
C GLN A 288 28.22 1.41 -7.82
N LYS A 289 29.06 2.43 -7.56
CA LYS A 289 30.50 2.41 -7.88
C LYS A 289 31.27 1.35 -7.09
N GLN A 290 30.81 1.06 -5.88
CA GLN A 290 31.41 0.07 -5.00
C GLN A 290 30.83 -1.34 -5.21
N GLY A 291 29.93 -1.52 -6.18
CA GLY A 291 29.24 -2.78 -6.46
C GLY A 291 28.28 -3.21 -5.34
N GLY A 292 27.91 -2.31 -4.42
CA GLY A 292 27.14 -2.64 -3.22
C GLY A 292 25.76 -3.22 -3.53
N TRP A 293 25.10 -2.77 -4.60
CA TRP A 293 23.83 -3.33 -5.05
C TRP A 293 23.95 -4.80 -5.47
N ASP A 294 25.00 -5.14 -6.22
CA ASP A 294 25.26 -6.51 -6.64
C ASP A 294 25.67 -7.39 -5.45
N MET A 295 26.43 -6.84 -4.50
CA MET A 295 26.76 -7.52 -3.26
C MET A 295 25.50 -7.83 -2.43
N LEU A 296 24.55 -6.89 -2.33
CA LEU A 296 23.27 -7.10 -1.62
C LEU A 296 22.45 -8.25 -2.20
N MET A 297 22.58 -8.53 -3.49
CA MET A 297 21.86 -9.61 -4.18
C MET A 297 22.58 -10.97 -4.12
N SER A 298 23.84 -11.01 -3.66
CA SER A 298 24.70 -12.20 -3.68
C SER A 298 24.76 -12.86 -2.30
N SER A 299 24.42 -14.15 -2.19
CA SER A 299 24.40 -14.84 -0.90
C SER A 299 25.77 -14.87 -0.19
N SER A 300 26.88 -14.83 -0.94
CA SER A 300 28.23 -14.84 -0.36
C SER A 300 28.70 -13.46 0.08
N THR A 301 28.23 -12.38 -0.56
CA THR A 301 28.69 -10.99 -0.31
C THR A 301 27.58 -10.08 0.22
N HIS A 302 26.40 -10.63 0.52
CA HIS A 302 25.24 -9.89 1.05
C HIS A 302 25.56 -9.07 2.29
N HIS A 303 26.32 -9.66 3.20
CA HIS A 303 26.77 -8.99 4.41
C HIS A 303 27.69 -7.78 4.11
N GLU A 304 28.55 -7.86 3.10
CA GLU A 304 29.39 -6.75 2.64
C GLU A 304 28.56 -5.65 1.95
N GLY A 305 27.57 -6.04 1.13
CA GLY A 305 26.65 -5.10 0.48
C GLY A 305 25.82 -4.28 1.48
N LEU A 306 25.40 -4.91 2.59
CA LEU A 306 24.72 -4.21 3.70
C LEU A 306 25.64 -3.20 4.38
N LEU A 307 26.95 -3.49 4.47
CA LEU A 307 27.93 -2.54 5.01
C LEU A 307 28.14 -1.32 4.09
N GLN A 308 27.75 -1.40 2.83
CA GLN A 308 27.82 -0.24 1.94
C GLN A 308 26.60 0.69 2.08
N CYS A 309 25.66 0.38 2.98
CA CYS A 309 24.52 1.25 3.24
C CYS A 309 24.98 2.65 3.66
N PRO A 310 24.45 3.70 3.00
CA PRO A 310 25.06 5.01 3.04
C PRO A 310 24.97 5.66 4.42
N ASP A 311 25.91 6.55 4.71
CA ASP A 311 25.76 7.52 5.81
C ASP A 311 24.63 8.50 5.42
N LEU A 312 23.51 8.38 6.14
CA LEU A 312 22.28 9.14 5.87
C LEU A 312 22.27 10.51 6.57
N GLY A 313 23.37 10.85 7.27
CA GLY A 313 23.55 12.03 8.09
C GLY A 313 22.89 11.89 9.46
N ASN A 314 23.50 12.54 10.47
CA ASN A 314 23.14 12.38 11.89
C ASN A 314 21.63 12.45 12.18
N LYS A 315 20.92 13.44 11.66
CA LYS A 315 19.47 13.62 11.96
C LYS A 315 18.59 12.47 11.48
N ARG A 316 18.89 11.86 10.31
CA ARG A 316 18.06 10.78 9.76
C ARG A 316 18.43 9.44 10.35
N GLU A 317 19.73 9.24 10.63
CA GLU A 317 20.17 8.12 11.45
C GLU A 317 19.52 8.15 12.83
N ASP A 318 19.41 9.33 13.44
CA ASP A 318 18.74 9.47 14.73
C ASP A 318 17.26 9.05 14.65
N ALA A 319 16.54 9.48 13.61
CA ALA A 319 15.16 9.05 13.37
C ALA A 319 15.05 7.53 13.13
N ILE A 320 16.03 6.91 12.45
CA ILE A 320 16.08 5.46 12.23
C ILE A 320 16.28 4.73 13.55
N LEU A 321 17.25 5.11 14.39
CA LEU A 321 17.42 4.40 15.66
C LEU A 321 16.27 4.68 16.66
N ASP A 322 15.63 5.85 16.61
CA ASP A 322 14.42 6.12 17.40
C ASP A 322 13.25 5.25 16.95
N GLN A 323 13.12 5.00 15.65
CA GLN A 323 12.16 4.04 15.10
C GLN A 323 12.49 2.60 15.54
N MET A 324 13.75 2.19 15.47
CA MET A 324 14.20 0.88 15.96
C MET A 324 13.94 0.71 17.46
N SER A 325 14.22 1.72 18.30
CA SER A 325 13.88 1.72 19.73
C SER A 325 12.39 1.47 19.96
N ARG A 326 11.51 2.16 19.22
CA ARG A 326 10.06 1.95 19.30
C ARG A 326 9.66 0.54 18.89
N GLN A 327 10.24 0.01 17.81
CA GLN A 327 9.96 -1.33 17.31
C GLN A 327 10.54 -2.45 18.19
N LEU A 328 11.62 -2.19 18.94
CA LEU A 328 12.11 -3.12 19.98
C LEU A 328 11.11 -3.29 21.12
N ARG A 329 10.21 -2.33 21.34
CA ARG A 329 9.15 -2.39 22.35
C ARG A 329 7.79 -2.83 21.76
N ASP A 330 7.76 -3.22 20.50
CA ASP A 330 6.54 -3.66 19.83
C ASP A 330 6.02 -4.95 20.47
N PRO A 331 4.70 -5.15 20.68
CA PRO A 331 4.16 -6.40 21.20
C PRO A 331 4.48 -7.61 20.31
N ASN A 332 4.71 -7.40 19.01
CA ASN A 332 5.04 -8.45 18.06
C ASN A 332 6.53 -8.86 18.17
N THR A 333 6.75 -10.11 18.57
CA THR A 333 8.07 -10.73 18.75
C THR A 333 8.89 -10.74 17.46
N VAL A 334 8.25 -10.81 16.30
CA VAL A 334 8.91 -10.77 14.98
C VAL A 334 9.46 -9.39 14.70
N VAL A 335 8.68 -8.33 14.98
CA VAL A 335 9.14 -6.94 14.82
C VAL A 335 10.38 -6.72 15.68
N ARG A 336 10.38 -7.21 16.93
CA ARG A 336 11.54 -7.15 17.82
C ARG A 336 12.74 -7.93 17.26
N TRP A 337 12.55 -9.17 16.78
CA TRP A 337 13.62 -9.97 16.18
C TRP A 337 14.24 -9.32 14.94
N LEU A 338 13.40 -8.78 14.06
CA LEU A 338 13.83 -8.08 12.85
C LEU A 338 14.67 -6.85 13.20
N VAL A 339 14.22 -6.04 14.16
CA VAL A 339 15.00 -4.90 14.63
C VAL A 339 16.33 -5.34 15.20
N LEU A 340 16.39 -6.44 15.96
CA LEU A 340 17.66 -7.00 16.43
C LEU A 340 18.55 -7.46 15.28
N LYS A 341 18.00 -8.06 14.21
CA LYS A 341 18.75 -8.37 12.98
C LYS A 341 19.28 -7.09 12.32
N GLY A 342 18.47 -6.03 12.22
CA GLY A 342 18.86 -4.71 11.73
C GLY A 342 19.96 -4.04 12.57
N LEU A 343 19.83 -4.09 13.90
CA LEU A 343 20.81 -3.54 14.84
C LEU A 343 22.12 -4.29 14.83
N LEU A 344 22.08 -5.62 14.61
CA LEU A 344 23.29 -6.39 14.42
C LEU A 344 24.09 -5.85 13.23
N TYR A 345 23.42 -5.56 12.11
CA TYR A 345 24.09 -4.97 10.95
C TYR A 345 24.68 -3.59 11.25
N LEU A 346 23.93 -2.73 11.94
CA LEU A 346 24.46 -1.43 12.35
C LEU A 346 25.64 -1.58 13.32
N ALA A 347 25.64 -2.58 14.19
CA ALA A 347 26.71 -2.83 15.16
C ALA A 347 28.01 -3.36 14.50
N LEU A 348 27.94 -3.85 13.26
CA LEU A 348 29.12 -4.21 12.48
C LEU A 348 29.89 -2.98 11.96
N HIS A 349 29.30 -1.78 12.03
CA HIS A 349 29.91 -0.51 11.63
C HIS A 349 30.60 0.19 12.80
N PRO A 350 31.93 0.19 12.89
CA PRO A 350 32.65 0.80 14.01
C PRO A 350 32.27 2.28 14.21
N GLU A 351 32.04 3.03 13.15
CA GLU A 351 31.64 4.43 13.15
C GLU A 351 30.22 4.66 13.70
N LYS A 352 29.31 3.67 13.58
CA LYS A 352 27.91 3.78 14.04
C LYS A 352 27.73 3.29 15.48
N VAL A 353 28.64 2.45 15.98
CA VAL A 353 28.58 1.86 17.33
C VAL A 353 28.40 2.91 18.43
N GLY A 354 29.05 4.07 18.31
CA GLY A 354 28.91 5.17 19.28
C GLY A 354 27.47 5.65 19.43
N LYS A 355 26.67 5.66 18.36
CA LYS A 355 25.26 6.04 18.40
C LYS A 355 24.36 4.90 18.86
N LEU A 356 24.73 3.65 18.60
CA LEU A 356 23.97 2.47 19.02
C LEU A 356 23.96 2.27 20.54
N GLN A 357 24.91 2.88 21.25
CA GLN A 357 24.94 2.86 22.72
C GLN A 357 23.59 3.29 23.33
N ARG A 358 22.87 4.23 22.71
CA ARG A 358 21.58 4.71 23.21
C ARG A 358 20.48 3.65 23.17
N LEU A 359 20.66 2.59 22.38
CA LEU A 359 19.73 1.46 22.29
C LEU A 359 20.11 0.29 23.20
N LEU A 360 21.26 0.33 23.87
CA LEU A 360 21.68 -0.74 24.79
C LEU A 360 20.60 -1.10 25.82
N PRO A 361 19.89 -0.14 26.46
CA PRO A 361 18.82 -0.48 27.40
C PRO A 361 17.69 -1.28 26.72
N ASP A 362 17.23 -0.81 25.56
CA ASP A 362 16.16 -1.47 24.80
C ASP A 362 16.57 -2.87 24.34
N VAL A 363 17.85 -3.09 23.97
CA VAL A 363 18.36 -4.43 23.60
C VAL A 363 18.52 -5.33 24.81
N LEU A 364 18.99 -4.81 25.95
CA LEU A 364 19.15 -5.57 27.20
C LEU A 364 17.82 -6.08 27.73
N GLU A 365 16.74 -5.30 27.62
CA GLU A 365 15.40 -5.75 28.00
C GLU A 365 14.94 -6.99 27.19
N ARG A 366 15.42 -7.15 25.95
CA ARG A 366 15.07 -8.32 25.12
C ARG A 366 15.71 -9.63 25.60
N LEU A 367 16.62 -9.58 26.57
CA LEU A 367 17.15 -10.77 27.23
C LEU A 367 16.15 -11.44 28.19
N GLN A 368 15.07 -10.74 28.54
CA GLN A 368 14.00 -11.25 29.41
C GLN A 368 12.85 -11.91 28.62
N GLU A 369 12.99 -12.03 27.31
CA GLU A 369 11.98 -12.60 26.42
C GLU A 369 11.88 -14.12 26.60
N VAL A 370 10.75 -14.71 26.20
CA VAL A 370 10.55 -16.16 26.26
C VAL A 370 11.18 -16.86 25.04
N ASP A 371 11.30 -16.16 23.91
CA ASP A 371 11.83 -16.72 22.65
C ASP A 371 13.37 -16.80 22.70
N SER A 372 13.90 -18.02 22.71
CA SER A 372 15.35 -18.30 22.78
C SER A 372 16.13 -17.77 21.58
N ASP A 373 15.54 -17.75 20.38
CA ASP A 373 16.20 -17.25 19.17
C ASP A 373 16.37 -15.72 19.25
N LEU A 374 15.37 -15.05 19.80
CA LEU A 374 15.38 -13.61 20.00
C LEU A 374 16.41 -13.22 21.06
N ILE A 375 16.47 -13.96 22.18
CA ILE A 375 17.51 -13.77 23.21
C ILE A 375 18.90 -13.95 22.59
N ALA A 376 19.14 -15.03 21.84
CA ALA A 376 20.41 -15.30 21.19
C ALA A 376 20.81 -14.16 20.21
N LYS A 377 19.83 -13.62 19.47
CA LYS A 377 20.04 -12.47 18.60
C LYS A 377 20.41 -11.22 19.39
N ALA A 378 19.69 -10.92 20.47
CA ALA A 378 19.98 -9.78 21.34
C ALA A 378 21.38 -9.86 21.95
N ILE A 379 21.79 -11.03 22.45
CA ILE A 379 23.16 -11.26 22.95
C ILE A 379 24.20 -10.96 21.85
N THR A 380 23.93 -11.42 20.62
CA THR A 380 24.83 -11.19 19.49
C THR A 380 24.97 -9.70 19.19
N VAL A 381 23.87 -8.96 19.14
CA VAL A 381 23.88 -7.50 18.96
C VAL A 381 24.72 -6.81 20.04
N LEU A 382 24.46 -7.14 21.32
CA LEU A 382 25.20 -6.58 22.46
C LEU A 382 26.69 -6.84 22.36
N LYS A 383 27.09 -8.07 21.99
CA LYS A 383 28.49 -8.45 21.80
C LYS A 383 29.18 -7.53 20.78
N TYR A 384 28.57 -7.30 19.62
CA TYR A 384 29.18 -6.48 18.58
C TYR A 384 29.23 -4.99 18.95
N ILE A 385 28.20 -4.48 19.63
CA ILE A 385 28.23 -3.10 20.16
C ILE A 385 29.39 -2.95 21.15
N LEU A 386 29.53 -3.85 22.12
CA LEU A 386 30.61 -3.79 23.12
C LEU A 386 32.00 -3.91 22.48
N ILE A 387 32.21 -4.83 21.54
CA ILE A 387 33.48 -4.96 20.81
C ILE A 387 33.82 -3.67 20.05
N GLY A 388 32.82 -3.04 19.41
CA GLY A 388 33.03 -1.78 18.71
C GLY A 388 33.39 -0.64 19.65
N MET A 389 32.80 -0.60 20.86
CA MET A 389 33.10 0.40 21.88
C MET A 389 34.53 0.30 22.38
N ASP A 390 35.01 -0.91 22.66
CA ASP A 390 36.39 -1.15 23.11
C ASP A 390 37.39 -0.66 22.06
N LYS A 391 37.15 -0.95 20.77
CA LYS A 391 37.98 -0.49 19.66
C LYS A 391 38.01 1.04 19.53
N GLN A 392 36.87 1.70 19.68
CA GLN A 392 36.81 3.17 19.67
C GLN A 392 37.58 3.78 20.84
N SER A 393 37.45 3.21 22.04
CA SER A 393 38.15 3.68 23.23
C SER A 393 39.67 3.56 23.09
N ALA A 394 40.15 2.45 22.52
CA ALA A 394 41.57 2.24 22.24
C ALA A 394 42.11 3.23 21.20
N SER A 395 41.36 3.51 20.13
CA SER A 395 41.79 4.49 19.10
C SER A 395 41.87 5.93 19.61
N ARG A 396 41.02 6.30 20.58
CA ARG A 396 41.03 7.63 21.22
C ARG A 396 42.13 7.80 22.27
N ALA A 397 42.65 6.70 22.81
CA ALA A 397 43.76 6.73 23.76
C ALA A 397 45.14 6.75 23.06
N SER A 398 45.19 6.41 21.76
CA SER A 398 46.41 6.33 20.95
C SER A 398 46.67 7.52 20.03
N GLY A 399 45.75 8.49 19.96
CA GLY A 399 45.89 9.73 19.18
C GLY A 399 45.76 10.94 20.11
#